data_AF-A0A259CGZ3-F1
#
_entry.id   AF-A0A259CGZ3-F1
#
_cell.length_a   1.000
_cell.length_b   1.000
_cell.length_c   1.000
_cell.angle_alpha   90.00
_cell.angle_beta   90.00
_cell.angle_gamma   90.00
#
_symmetry.space_group_name_H-M   'P 1'
#
loop_
_entity.id
_entity.type
_entity.pdbx_description
1 polymer ?
#
loop_
_entity_poly.entity_id
_entity_poly.type
_entity_poly.pdbx_seq_one_letter_code
_entity_poly.pdbx_strand_id
1 'polypeptide(L)'
;MQGLGFSGRVKSPTYTLCEPYPLIIGNGKSGRQAHITANHFDLYRMRDPLEWQEAGFAEHFDEAGFCLVEWPNKAEGTLPAFDITLQLTSGSDEHAREITIHAISQEGINILESLFSKADE
;
A
#
# COMPACT_ATOMS: atom_id res chain seq x y z
N MET A 1 3.39 -2.37 -7.41
CA MET A 1 4.82 -2.75 -7.26
C MET A 1 5.59 -2.79 -8.58
N GLN A 2 5.11 -3.47 -9.65
CA GLN A 2 5.83 -3.48 -10.95
C GLN A 2 6.06 -2.07 -11.54
N GLY A 3 5.06 -1.18 -11.45
CA GLY A 3 5.22 0.22 -11.84
C GLY A 3 6.28 1.02 -11.05
N LEU A 4 6.75 0.48 -9.92
CA LEU A 4 7.83 1.04 -9.10
C LEU A 4 9.19 0.35 -9.38
N GLY A 5 9.27 -0.51 -10.39
CA GLY A 5 10.52 -1.17 -10.79
C GLY A 5 10.74 -2.58 -10.23
N PHE A 6 9.77 -3.17 -9.53
CA PHE A 6 9.88 -4.58 -9.13
C PHE A 6 9.78 -5.50 -10.35
N SER A 7 10.83 -6.29 -10.60
CA SER A 7 10.94 -7.17 -11.78
C SER A 7 10.29 -8.54 -11.60
N GLY A 8 9.96 -8.92 -10.36
CA GLY A 8 9.30 -10.18 -10.05
C GLY A 8 7.79 -10.15 -10.33
N ARG A 9 7.16 -11.31 -10.12
CA ARG A 9 5.70 -11.42 -10.16
C ARG A 9 5.11 -10.88 -8.86
N VAL A 10 4.18 -9.92 -8.98
CA VAL A 10 3.36 -9.45 -7.86
C VAL A 10 2.21 -10.43 -7.69
N LYS A 11 2.10 -11.04 -6.51
CA LYS A 11 1.07 -12.02 -6.18
C LYS A 11 0.26 -11.48 -5.01
N SER A 12 -1.02 -11.83 -4.96
CA SER A 12 -1.84 -11.56 -3.78
C SER A 12 -1.40 -12.49 -2.63
N PRO A 13 -1.07 -11.95 -1.44
CA PRO A 13 -0.60 -12.70 -0.29
C PRO A 13 -1.73 -13.32 0.54
N THR A 14 -2.85 -13.71 -0.07
CA THR A 14 -4.04 -14.17 0.66
C THR A 14 -3.81 -15.36 1.61
N TYR A 15 -2.71 -16.11 1.47
CA TYR A 15 -2.35 -17.21 2.38
C TYR A 15 -1.16 -16.89 3.30
N THR A 16 -0.28 -15.99 2.88
CA THR A 16 0.90 -15.59 3.66
C THR A 16 0.65 -14.36 4.52
N LEU A 17 -0.51 -13.72 4.36
CA LEU A 17 -0.94 -12.43 4.93
C LEU A 17 -0.11 -11.24 4.43
N CYS A 18 1.21 -11.38 4.34
CA CYS A 18 2.13 -10.38 3.84
C CYS A 18 3.02 -10.96 2.71
N GLU A 19 3.35 -10.13 1.73
CA GLU A 19 4.44 -10.35 0.78
C GLU A 19 5.29 -9.06 0.69
N PRO A 20 6.57 -9.11 1.10
CA PRO A 20 7.47 -7.97 1.00
C PRO A 20 8.06 -7.86 -0.40
N TYR A 21 8.09 -6.64 -0.92
CA TYR A 21 8.69 -6.32 -2.23
C TYR A 21 9.83 -5.32 -2.05
N PRO A 22 11.10 -5.76 -2.09
CA PRO A 22 12.25 -4.87 -2.08
C PRO A 22 12.27 -3.99 -3.33
N LEU A 23 12.44 -2.69 -3.15
CA LEU A 23 12.45 -1.69 -4.20
C LEU A 23 13.67 -0.79 -4.06
N ILE A 24 14.18 -0.36 -5.22
CA ILE A 24 15.20 0.69 -5.31
C ILE A 24 14.55 1.87 -6.01
N ILE A 25 14.24 2.93 -5.25
CA ILE A 25 13.59 4.13 -5.79
C ILE A 25 14.61 5.26 -5.88
N GLY A 26 14.70 5.89 -7.04
CA GLY A 26 15.60 7.00 -7.29
C GLY A 26 14.84 8.26 -7.68
N ASN A 27 15.19 9.39 -7.06
CA ASN A 27 14.73 10.69 -7.50
C ASN A 27 15.73 11.11 -8.58
N GLY A 28 15.40 10.91 -9.87
CA GLY A 28 16.33 11.09 -11.01
C GLY A 28 17.09 12.43 -11.10
N LYS A 29 16.82 13.37 -10.19
CA LYS A 29 17.47 14.67 -10.04
C LYS A 29 18.73 14.66 -9.16
N SER A 30 18.93 13.70 -8.24
CA SER A 30 20.07 13.72 -7.29
C SER A 30 21.02 12.53 -7.38
N GLY A 31 20.74 11.53 -8.24
CA GLY A 31 21.50 10.28 -8.32
C GLY A 31 21.42 9.39 -7.08
N ARG A 32 20.70 9.80 -6.03
CA ARG A 32 20.54 9.05 -4.79
C ARG A 32 19.44 8.02 -4.96
N GLN A 33 19.80 6.76 -4.73
CA GLN A 33 18.88 5.64 -4.65
C GLN A 33 18.53 5.37 -3.19
N ALA A 34 17.25 5.17 -2.92
CA ALA A 34 16.74 4.69 -1.64
C ALA A 34 16.34 3.23 -1.79
N HIS A 35 16.79 2.40 -0.86
CA HIS A 35 16.29 1.04 -0.69
C HIS A 35 15.10 1.10 0.26
N ILE A 36 13.95 0.63 -0.20
CA ILE A 36 12.73 0.56 0.59
C ILE A 36 12.07 -0.81 0.39
N THR A 37 11.17 -1.17 1.30
CA THR A 37 10.31 -2.35 1.14
C THR A 37 8.87 -1.90 0.99
N ALA A 38 8.18 -2.40 -0.03
CA ALA A 38 6.73 -2.29 -0.11
C ALA A 38 6.10 -3.56 0.45
N ASN A 39 5.46 -3.46 1.61
CA ASN A 39 4.82 -4.58 2.29
C ASN A 39 3.37 -4.69 1.84
N HIS A 40 3.04 -5.73 1.06
CA HIS A 40 1.66 -5.96 0.61
C HIS A 40 0.98 -6.90 1.59
N PHE A 41 -0.08 -6.42 2.23
CA PHE A 41 -0.93 -7.18 3.12
C PHE A 41 -2.27 -7.53 2.44
N ASP A 42 -2.73 -8.75 2.65
CA ASP A 42 -4.09 -9.20 2.31
C ASP A 42 -4.70 -9.89 3.52
N LEU A 43 -5.62 -9.18 4.18
CA LEU A 43 -6.22 -9.61 5.44
C LEU A 43 -7.53 -10.37 5.23
N TYR A 44 -7.93 -10.66 3.98
CA TYR A 44 -9.24 -11.26 3.66
C TYR A 44 -9.55 -12.53 4.48
N ARG A 45 -8.53 -13.35 4.70
CA ARG A 45 -8.65 -14.65 5.40
C ARG A 45 -8.41 -14.59 6.91
N MET A 46 -8.05 -13.43 7.46
CA MET A 46 -7.91 -13.30 8.90
C MET A 46 -9.23 -13.63 9.59
N ARG A 47 -9.11 -14.37 10.69
CA ARG A 47 -10.24 -14.72 11.56
C ARG A 47 -10.20 -13.99 12.89
N ASP A 48 -9.02 -13.52 13.28
CA ASP A 48 -8.78 -12.72 14.47
C ASP A 48 -8.13 -11.39 14.08
N PRO A 49 -8.63 -10.24 14.57
CA PRO A 49 -8.02 -8.93 14.31
C PRO A 49 -6.53 -8.82 14.63
N LEU A 50 -6.00 -9.63 15.55
CA LEU A 50 -4.60 -9.60 15.99
C LEU A 50 -3.69 -10.56 15.22
N GLU A 51 -4.23 -11.41 14.33
CA GLU A 51 -3.49 -12.47 13.64
C GLU A 51 -2.23 -11.95 12.91
N TRP A 52 -2.30 -10.74 12.34
CA TRP A 52 -1.16 -10.11 11.68
C TRP A 52 -0.04 -9.70 12.66
N GLN A 53 -0.39 -9.28 13.88
CA GLN A 53 0.58 -8.94 14.93
C GLN A 53 1.21 -10.21 15.49
N GLU A 54 0.40 -11.24 15.73
CA GLU A 54 0.86 -12.55 16.19
C GLU A 54 1.78 -13.23 15.18
N ALA A 55 1.55 -13.01 13.89
CA ALA A 55 2.43 -13.43 12.81
C ALA A 55 3.76 -12.63 12.75
N GLY A 56 3.93 -11.61 13.59
CA GLY A 56 5.16 -10.83 13.71
C GLY A 56 5.26 -9.65 12.74
N PHE A 57 4.18 -9.27 12.06
CA PHE A 57 4.25 -8.21 11.04
C PHE A 57 4.17 -6.78 11.56
N ALA A 58 4.09 -6.59 12.88
CA ALA A 58 4.05 -5.26 13.50
C ALA A 58 5.25 -4.38 13.08
N GLU A 59 6.45 -4.97 13.07
CA GLU A 59 7.70 -4.29 12.70
C GLU A 59 7.75 -3.80 11.24
N HIS A 60 6.96 -4.39 10.34
CA HIS A 60 6.94 -4.00 8.92
C HIS A 60 6.38 -2.59 8.70
N PHE A 61 5.62 -2.07 9.67
CA PHE A 61 5.08 -0.70 9.63
C PHE A 61 6.12 0.35 10.08
N ASP A 62 7.21 -0.07 10.73
CA ASP A 62 8.30 0.80 11.17
C ASP A 62 9.50 0.76 10.21
N GLU A 63 9.46 -0.09 9.18
CA GLU A 63 10.49 -0.19 8.16
C GLU A 63 10.43 0.94 7.13
N ALA A 64 11.58 1.26 6.54
CA ALA A 64 11.65 2.23 5.45
C ALA A 64 10.89 1.72 4.22
N GLY A 65 9.78 2.39 3.89
CA GLY A 65 8.95 2.06 2.74
C GLY A 65 7.49 2.37 2.97
N PHE A 66 6.61 1.47 2.53
CA PHE A 66 5.17 1.65 2.71
C PHE A 66 4.44 0.32 2.81
N CYS A 67 3.29 0.33 3.48
CA CYS A 67 2.39 -0.82 3.56
C CYS A 67 1.17 -0.59 2.67
N LEU A 68 0.83 -1.58 1.84
CA LEU A 68 -0.41 -1.64 1.08
C LEU A 68 -1.30 -2.70 1.69
N VAL A 69 -2.41 -2.31 2.31
CA VAL A 69 -3.27 -3.25 3.07
C VAL A 69 -4.60 -3.43 2.36
N GLU A 70 -4.86 -4.65 1.86
CA GLU A 70 -6.17 -5.08 1.39
C GLU A 70 -7.03 -5.60 2.54
N TRP A 71 -8.34 -5.31 2.50
CA TRP A 71 -9.31 -5.65 3.54
C TRP A 71 -8.93 -5.15 4.95
N PRO A 72 -8.53 -3.88 5.13
CA PRO A 72 -8.04 -3.37 6.40
C PRO A 72 -9.09 -3.45 7.54
N ASN A 73 -10.37 -3.50 7.19
CA ASN A 73 -11.47 -3.69 8.14
C ASN A 73 -11.40 -5.02 8.90
N LYS A 74 -10.68 -6.02 8.39
CA LYS A 74 -10.48 -7.31 9.06
C LYS A 74 -9.63 -7.22 10.33
N ALA A 75 -8.83 -6.18 10.46
CA ALA A 75 -8.02 -5.91 11.64
C ALA A 75 -8.76 -5.07 12.70
N GLU A 76 -10.05 -4.74 12.52
CA GLU A 76 -10.90 -4.07 13.51
C GLU A 76 -10.26 -2.86 14.24
N GLY A 77 -9.41 -2.09 13.54
CA GLY A 77 -8.76 -0.90 14.08
C GLY A 77 -7.44 -1.15 14.82
N THR A 78 -6.89 -2.36 14.82
CA THR A 78 -5.58 -2.66 15.41
C THR A 78 -4.42 -2.16 14.55
N LEU A 79 -4.67 -1.90 13.26
CA LEU A 79 -3.66 -1.37 12.34
C LEU A 79 -3.26 0.07 12.72
N PRO A 80 -2.01 0.48 12.41
CA PRO A 80 -1.63 1.89 12.47
C PRO A 80 -2.53 2.80 11.63
N ALA A 81 -2.50 4.09 11.92
CA ALA A 81 -3.25 5.08 11.15
C ALA A 81 -2.76 5.10 9.68
N PHE A 82 -3.71 5.11 8.74
CA PHE A 82 -3.40 5.20 7.32
C PHE A 82 -3.12 6.64 6.91
N ASP A 83 -2.17 6.83 5.99
CA ASP A 83 -1.96 8.12 5.33
C ASP A 83 -2.96 8.35 4.20
N ILE A 84 -3.28 7.29 3.44
CA ILE A 84 -4.15 7.31 2.26
C ILE A 84 -5.07 6.08 2.29
N THR A 85 -6.33 6.29 1.93
CA THR A 85 -7.29 5.20 1.68
C THR A 85 -7.71 5.18 0.22
N LEU A 86 -7.80 3.99 -0.36
CA LEU A 86 -8.28 3.73 -1.71
C LEU A 86 -9.59 2.94 -1.64
N GLN A 87 -10.65 3.49 -2.22
CA GLN A 87 -11.94 2.79 -2.35
C GLN A 87 -12.21 2.49 -3.82
N LEU A 88 -12.43 1.22 -4.14
CA LEU A 88 -12.79 0.77 -5.48
C LEU A 88 -14.27 0.37 -5.48
N THR A 89 -15.06 0.97 -6.37
CA THR A 89 -16.48 0.63 -6.60
C THR A 89 -16.71 0.19 -8.05
N SER A 90 -17.79 -0.56 -8.27
CA SER A 90 -18.23 -0.88 -9.65
C SER A 90 -18.54 0.39 -10.42
N GLY A 91 -18.10 0.46 -11.68
CA GLY A 91 -18.38 1.59 -12.57
C GLY A 91 -19.65 1.40 -13.40
N SER A 92 -19.70 2.08 -14.54
CA SER A 92 -20.84 2.08 -15.46
C SER A 92 -21.17 0.72 -16.08
N ASP A 93 -20.20 -0.20 -16.11
CA ASP A 93 -20.34 -1.57 -16.61
C ASP A 93 -19.47 -2.56 -15.83
N GLU A 94 -19.50 -3.84 -16.22
CA GLU A 94 -18.79 -4.93 -15.53
C GLU A 94 -17.26 -4.81 -15.56
N HIS A 95 -16.71 -4.09 -16.54
CA HIS A 95 -15.27 -3.88 -16.74
C HIS A 95 -14.78 -2.54 -16.19
N ALA A 96 -15.70 -1.60 -15.90
CA ALA A 96 -15.37 -0.31 -15.33
C ALA A 96 -15.24 -0.36 -13.80
N ARG A 97 -14.28 0.42 -13.26
CA ARG A 97 -14.15 0.67 -11.81
C ARG A 97 -14.02 2.15 -11.57
N GLU A 98 -14.68 2.62 -10.53
CA GLU A 98 -14.45 3.94 -9.98
C GLU A 98 -13.50 3.82 -8.79
N ILE A 99 -12.50 4.70 -8.75
CA ILE A 99 -11.49 4.73 -7.70
C ILE A 99 -11.60 6.07 -7.00
N THR A 100 -11.92 6.04 -5.71
CA THR A 100 -11.86 7.22 -4.86
C THR A 100 -10.62 7.14 -3.97
N ILE A 101 -9.86 8.22 -3.93
CA ILE A 101 -8.62 8.32 -3.15
C ILE A 101 -8.81 9.42 -2.11
N HIS A 102 -8.59 9.09 -0.84
CA HIS A 102 -8.66 10.06 0.25
C HIS A 102 -7.33 10.09 0.99
N ALA A 103 -6.78 11.29 1.18
CA ALA A 103 -5.71 11.52 2.13
C ALA A 103 -6.31 11.72 3.53
N ILE A 104 -5.69 11.09 4.52
CA ILE A 104 -6.11 11.12 5.92
C ILE A 104 -5.08 11.90 6.75
N SER A 105 -3.79 11.69 6.47
CA SER A 105 -2.69 12.39 7.13
C SER A 105 -2.17 13.56 6.30
N GLN A 106 -1.37 14.44 6.91
CA GLN A 106 -0.67 15.50 6.18
C GLN A 106 0.28 14.95 5.12
N GLU A 107 0.94 13.81 5.40
CA GLU A 107 1.82 13.18 4.42
C GLU A 107 1.02 12.63 3.24
N GLY A 108 -0.15 12.02 3.51
CA GLY A 108 -1.08 11.60 2.48
C GLY A 108 -1.53 12.75 1.58
N ILE A 109 -1.80 13.93 2.16
CA ILE A 109 -2.17 15.13 1.39
C ILE A 109 -1.02 15.53 0.47
N ASN A 110 0.20 15.65 1.01
CA ASN A 110 1.39 16.01 0.24
C ASN A 110 1.62 15.04 -0.94
N ILE A 111 1.41 13.74 -0.72
CA ILE A 111 1.53 12.70 -1.75
C ILE A 111 0.49 12.91 -2.86
N LEU A 112 -0.79 13.08 -2.50
CA LEU A 112 -1.85 13.27 -3.50
C LEU A 112 -1.67 14.56 -4.29
N GLU A 113 -1.31 15.67 -3.62
CA GLU A 113 -1.00 16.93 -4.28
C GLU A 113 0.14 16.76 -5.28
N SER A 114 1.23 16.08 -4.91
CA SER A 114 2.34 15.79 -5.84
C SER A 114 1.92 14.90 -7.00
N LEU A 115 0.97 13.97 -6.81
CA LEU A 115 0.50 13.07 -7.85
C LEU A 115 -0.33 13.82 -8.91
N PHE A 116 -1.23 14.70 -8.47
CA PHE A 116 -2.12 15.45 -9.37
C PHE A 116 -1.49 16.73 -9.92
N SER A 117 -0.54 17.35 -9.21
CA SER A 117 0.21 18.50 -9.74
C SER A 117 1.09 18.13 -10.94
N LYS A 118 1.42 16.85 -11.11
CA LYS A 118 2.17 16.31 -12.26
C LYS A 118 1.28 15.82 -13.40
N ALA A 119 -0.03 15.75 -13.21
CA ALA A 119 -0.97 15.31 -14.26
C ALA A 119 -1.31 16.42 -15.27
N ASP A 120 -0.96 17.68 -14.93
CA ASP A 120 -1.19 18.88 -15.74
C ASP A 120 0.07 19.35 -16.52
N GLU A 121 1.17 18.58 -16.50
CA GLU A 121 2.38 18.77 -17.34
C GLU A 121 2.50 17.67 -18.41
#